data_AF-H9U9H3-F1
#
_entry.id   AF-H9U9H3-F1
#
_cell.length_a   1.000
_cell.length_b   1.000
_cell.length_c   1.000
_cell.angle_alpha   90.00
_cell.angle_beta   90.00
_cell.angle_gamma   90.00
#
_symmetry.space_group_name_H-M   'P 1'
#
loop_
_entity.id
_entity.type
_entity.pdbx_description
1 polymer ?
#
loop_
_entity_poly.entity_id
_entity_poly.type
_entity_poly.pdbx_seq_one_letter_code
_entity_poly.pdbx_strand_id
1 'polypeptide(L)'
;MYIAKHSERLQKFFYSFITITFLILVLSSVVFGLDVTKAQQIYKSYFSPSSDFHQFVISHIKGDLPLYRFLKIYMVGSTEKTETTKKTGDYLEALKPMEGANSDEERLARTMYLSYWEAKLNNRSFDEELVKGSPIFNSFFNDYQMRLVDAFGNYAQDLAAYLFGADVNLAYIPEELKKLRTNVIGDYEYTPVYNGEELQAITLIMREPEVLKTLEEIILEAANSAKDLDPEMLILRTRGTIFRSTYTHIAGIKDEIAREFVMITPKELNLAWIRWLVYVVVFFIWFYLFKNIHIPLLLIIASETVYIGAFMNIQSTSDGMIYGILMTIALLFSMFYFLFKKQFTLFLVSLATVVIVFLPSFATKDLLMPETFSASPFYNSLVSEVLQEPLSVVQRRLKDYNTTVNESIEKFNILLNDAGVDTFSLSEEYFAPEGFEKRIEYARSLLSKITDKVLIKEANDFIYFETKRTQKVEKLLSEFEKDFIRFVSIGSNDFRKKLVEFVESNFDGAHKDRLLKAMSSTQRKPYILLPTYKMFYSLSSVILISLALFLIVLKRDEAFIPLVGSFAVSVLTLFKTQTVFIQVGVPSVNVYVSWIIPYTLILSVILGYYWFKENHIILKRRKRV
;
A
#
# COMPACT_ATOMS: atom_id res chain seq x y z
N MET A 1 49.88 38.44 -45.00
CA MET A 1 48.50 38.13 -45.46
C MET A 1 48.21 36.63 -45.61
N TYR A 2 49.20 35.77 -45.89
CA TYR A 2 49.00 34.31 -46.02
C TYR A 2 48.79 33.57 -44.68
N ILE A 3 49.41 34.03 -43.59
CA ILE A 3 49.33 33.39 -42.26
C ILE A 3 47.96 33.62 -41.58
N ALA A 4 47.36 34.80 -41.74
CA ALA A 4 46.04 35.12 -41.19
C ALA A 4 44.93 34.22 -41.79
N LYS A 5 45.02 33.92 -43.09
CA LYS A 5 44.05 33.06 -43.79
C LYS A 5 44.16 31.58 -43.39
N HIS A 6 45.32 31.16 -42.87
CA HIS A 6 45.54 29.79 -42.39
C HIS A 6 45.05 29.61 -40.94
N SER A 7 45.27 30.62 -40.09
CA SER A 7 44.73 30.68 -38.73
C SER A 7 43.20 30.64 -38.71
N GLU A 8 42.54 31.40 -39.59
CA GLU A 8 41.08 31.46 -39.65
C GLU A 8 40.45 30.13 -40.14
N ARG A 9 41.16 29.41 -41.03
CA ARG A 9 40.77 28.06 -41.49
C ARG A 9 40.91 27.02 -40.38
N LEU A 10 42.00 27.04 -39.62
CA LEU A 10 42.22 26.15 -38.48
C LEU A 10 41.19 26.38 -37.37
N GLN A 11 40.84 27.64 -37.11
CA GLN A 11 39.84 27.98 -36.09
C GLN A 11 38.43 27.55 -36.52
N LYS A 12 38.04 27.77 -37.79
CA LYS A 12 36.78 27.23 -38.34
C LYS A 12 36.75 25.71 -38.32
N PHE A 13 37.86 25.04 -38.63
CA PHE A 13 37.95 23.58 -38.58
C PHE A 13 37.82 23.05 -37.14
N PHE A 14 38.39 23.73 -36.14
CA PHE A 14 38.23 23.39 -34.73
C PHE A 14 36.80 23.60 -34.23
N TYR A 15 36.14 24.70 -34.61
CA TYR A 15 34.74 24.93 -34.27
C TYR A 15 33.81 23.94 -34.95
N SER A 16 34.04 23.60 -36.22
CA SER A 16 33.33 22.54 -36.94
C SER A 16 33.57 21.17 -36.30
N PHE A 17 34.79 20.86 -35.88
CA PHE A 17 35.10 19.60 -35.20
C PHE A 17 34.42 19.53 -33.83
N ILE A 18 34.46 20.60 -33.03
CA ILE A 18 33.78 20.66 -31.73
C ILE A 18 32.27 20.57 -31.90
N THR A 19 31.68 21.27 -32.87
CA THR A 19 30.24 21.18 -33.14
C THR A 19 29.84 19.81 -33.67
N ILE A 20 30.62 19.18 -34.56
CA ILE A 20 30.36 17.82 -35.02
C ILE A 20 30.52 16.82 -33.87
N THR A 21 31.53 16.97 -33.01
CA THR A 21 31.72 16.09 -31.85
C THR A 21 30.62 16.28 -30.82
N PHE A 22 30.15 17.52 -30.60
CA PHE A 22 28.99 17.83 -29.77
C PHE A 22 27.70 17.29 -30.39
N LEU A 23 27.52 17.42 -31.71
CA LEU A 23 26.36 16.86 -32.42
C LEU A 23 26.38 15.32 -32.36
N ILE A 24 27.55 14.68 -32.51
CA ILE A 24 27.72 13.23 -32.39
C ILE A 24 27.50 12.78 -30.94
N LEU A 25 27.96 13.55 -29.93
CA LEU A 25 27.67 13.26 -28.52
C LEU A 25 26.18 13.41 -28.22
N VAL A 26 25.54 14.48 -28.70
CA VAL A 26 24.10 14.73 -28.54
C VAL A 26 23.26 13.72 -29.32
N LEU A 27 23.69 13.29 -30.52
CA LEU A 27 23.03 12.25 -31.32
C LEU A 27 23.31 10.84 -30.76
N SER A 28 24.46 10.60 -30.14
CA SER A 28 24.76 9.32 -29.47
C SER A 28 23.97 9.16 -28.17
N SER A 29 23.53 10.26 -27.55
CA SER A 29 22.55 10.25 -26.46
C SER A 29 21.09 10.10 -26.93
N VAL A 30 20.85 9.97 -28.24
CA VAL A 30 19.52 9.77 -28.85
C VAL A 30 19.32 8.31 -29.30
N VAL A 31 20.06 7.36 -28.71
CA VAL A 31 19.65 5.96 -28.71
C VAL A 31 18.60 5.81 -27.60
N PHE A 32 17.35 6.19 -27.92
CA PHE A 32 16.19 6.09 -27.04
C PHE A 32 15.79 4.62 -26.85
N GLY A 33 16.48 3.90 -25.98
CA GLY A 33 16.10 2.56 -25.56
C GLY A 33 16.50 2.32 -24.11
N LEU A 34 15.68 1.58 -23.37
CA LEU A 34 15.97 1.24 -21.98
C LEU A 34 17.27 0.42 -21.86
N ASP A 35 18.33 1.02 -21.30
CA ASP A 35 19.55 0.28 -20.97
C ASP A 35 19.42 -0.43 -19.62
N VAL A 36 19.00 -1.69 -19.68
CA VAL A 36 18.84 -2.54 -18.49
C VAL A 36 20.14 -2.66 -17.70
N THR A 37 21.30 -2.72 -18.36
CA THR A 37 22.60 -2.86 -17.69
C THR A 37 22.94 -1.62 -16.87
N LYS A 38 22.72 -0.43 -17.44
CA LYS A 38 22.88 0.84 -16.73
C LYS A 38 21.87 0.97 -15.59
N ALA A 39 20.61 0.56 -15.78
CA ALA A 39 19.62 0.53 -14.71
C ALA A 39 20.04 -0.37 -13.55
N GLN A 40 20.61 -1.55 -13.83
CA GLN A 40 21.16 -2.45 -12.81
C GLN A 40 22.32 -1.81 -12.02
N GLN A 41 23.19 -1.05 -12.68
CA GLN A 41 24.30 -0.35 -12.01
C GLN A 41 23.78 0.72 -11.04
N ILE A 42 22.81 1.52 -11.49
CA ILE A 42 22.15 2.53 -10.65
C ILE A 42 21.45 1.85 -9.47
N TYR A 43 20.71 0.77 -9.71
CA TYR A 43 20.03 0.01 -8.66
C TYR A 43 20.99 -0.53 -7.60
N LYS A 44 22.12 -1.12 -8.01
CA LYS A 44 23.16 -1.59 -7.08
C LYS A 44 23.71 -0.46 -6.21
N SER A 45 23.84 0.75 -6.77
CA SER A 45 24.32 1.91 -6.02
C SER A 45 23.39 2.32 -4.87
N TYR A 46 22.08 2.05 -4.98
CA TYR A 46 21.09 2.35 -3.94
C TYR A 46 21.18 1.46 -2.71
N PHE A 47 21.99 0.40 -2.71
CA PHE A 47 22.30 -0.36 -1.50
C PHE A 47 23.44 0.25 -0.68
N SER A 48 24.17 1.24 -1.23
CA SER A 48 25.18 1.97 -0.48
C SER A 48 24.51 2.96 0.50
N PRO A 49 24.93 3.00 1.78
CA PRO A 49 24.45 3.98 2.74
C PRO A 49 24.72 5.44 2.34
N SER A 50 25.67 5.67 1.42
CA SER A 50 26.02 6.99 0.89
C SER A 50 25.09 7.48 -0.23
N SER A 51 24.14 6.65 -0.69
CA SER A 51 23.21 7.06 -1.74
C SER A 51 22.15 8.01 -1.19
N ASP A 52 21.98 9.16 -1.84
CA ASP A 52 20.95 10.15 -1.46
C ASP A 52 19.55 9.55 -1.55
N PHE A 53 19.27 8.79 -2.62
CA PHE A 53 17.98 8.12 -2.78
C PHE A 53 17.75 7.04 -1.72
N HIS A 54 18.80 6.28 -1.35
CA HIS A 54 18.72 5.31 -0.26
C HIS A 54 18.33 5.96 1.06
N GLN A 55 19.00 7.07 1.41
CA GLN A 55 18.73 7.80 2.65
C GLN A 55 17.32 8.40 2.64
N PHE A 56 16.91 8.99 1.52
CA PHE A 56 15.55 9.48 1.31
C PHE A 56 14.51 8.38 1.52
N VAL A 57 14.67 7.21 0.88
CA VAL A 57 13.72 6.11 1.03
C VAL A 57 13.68 5.59 2.47
N ILE A 58 14.84 5.37 3.10
CA ILE A 58 14.89 4.83 4.47
C ILE A 58 14.29 5.80 5.49
N SER A 59 14.59 7.10 5.39
CA SER A 59 14.09 8.08 6.36
C SER A 59 12.56 8.13 6.34
N HIS A 60 11.96 8.12 5.15
CA HIS A 60 10.52 8.21 4.96
C HIS A 60 9.84 6.86 5.25
N ILE A 61 10.43 5.72 4.89
CA ILE A 61 9.89 4.40 5.24
C ILE A 61 9.90 4.18 6.75
N LYS A 62 10.97 4.55 7.47
CA LYS A 62 11.06 4.30 8.92
C LYS A 62 10.34 5.36 9.76
N GLY A 63 10.28 6.61 9.30
CA GLY A 63 9.66 7.72 10.02
C GLY A 63 8.20 7.93 9.63
N ASP A 64 7.96 8.27 8.37
CA ASP A 64 6.69 8.83 7.94
C ASP A 64 5.65 7.78 7.58
N LEU A 65 6.05 6.67 6.95
CA LEU A 65 5.12 5.59 6.53
C LEU A 65 4.33 5.00 7.73
N PRO A 66 4.93 4.67 8.89
CA PRO A 66 4.19 4.22 10.06
C PRO A 66 3.19 5.24 10.58
N LEU A 67 3.58 6.51 10.57
CA LEU A 67 2.74 7.60 11.04
C LEU A 67 1.56 7.82 10.08
N TYR A 68 1.82 7.92 8.78
CA TYR A 68 0.81 7.97 7.72
C TYR A 68 -0.24 6.86 7.91
N ARG A 69 0.22 5.61 8.04
CA ARG A 69 -0.69 4.46 8.18
C ARG A 69 -1.43 4.45 9.50
N PHE A 70 -0.79 4.87 10.60
CA PHE A 70 -1.47 5.05 11.87
C PHE A 70 -2.61 6.09 11.75
N LEU A 71 -2.31 7.26 11.20
CA LEU A 71 -3.27 8.37 11.04
C LEU A 71 -4.44 7.95 10.16
N LYS A 72 -4.17 7.29 9.02
CA LYS A 72 -5.19 6.74 8.13
C LYS A 72 -6.13 5.78 8.87
N ILE A 73 -5.57 4.79 9.58
CA ILE A 73 -6.37 3.80 10.33
C ILE A 73 -7.20 4.49 11.42
N TYR A 74 -6.63 5.48 12.11
CA TYR A 74 -7.33 6.21 13.17
C TYR A 74 -8.51 7.05 12.63
N MET A 75 -8.29 7.71 11.48
CA MET A 75 -9.28 8.57 10.83
C MET A 75 -10.38 7.74 10.15
N VAL A 76 -10.05 6.91 9.16
CA VAL A 76 -11.08 6.27 8.33
C VAL A 76 -11.23 4.77 8.57
N GLY A 77 -10.36 4.17 9.40
CA GLY A 77 -10.38 2.76 9.73
C GLY A 77 -9.43 1.90 8.89
N SER A 78 -9.36 0.61 9.25
CA SER A 78 -8.52 -0.37 8.58
C SER A 78 -9.10 -0.88 7.25
N THR A 79 -10.40 -0.73 7.02
CA THR A 79 -11.02 -1.14 5.75
C THR A 79 -10.66 -0.17 4.65
N GLU A 80 -9.85 -0.63 3.70
CA GLU A 80 -9.64 0.05 2.44
C GLU A 80 -10.81 -0.32 1.54
N LYS A 81 -11.77 0.59 1.45
CA LYS A 81 -12.85 0.47 0.48
C LYS A 81 -12.35 1.14 -0.79
N THR A 82 -11.51 0.42 -1.51
CA THR A 82 -11.06 0.75 -2.86
C THR A 82 -11.53 -0.36 -3.79
N GLU A 83 -11.55 -0.13 -5.10
CA GLU A 83 -11.97 -1.17 -6.07
C GLU A 83 -11.07 -2.41 -6.00
N THR A 84 -9.81 -2.22 -5.59
CA THR A 84 -8.83 -3.26 -5.31
C THR A 84 -8.25 -3.09 -3.91
N THR A 85 -7.93 -4.19 -3.22
CA THR A 85 -7.24 -4.15 -1.91
C THR A 85 -5.85 -3.55 -2.09
N LYS A 86 -5.50 -2.45 -1.38
CA LYS A 86 -4.15 -1.89 -1.51
C LYS A 86 -3.12 -2.84 -0.91
N LYS A 87 -2.00 -2.97 -1.60
CA LYS A 87 -0.80 -3.69 -1.20
C LYS A 87 0.20 -2.72 -0.56
N THR A 88 1.28 -3.28 -0.01
CA THR A 88 2.37 -2.46 0.55
C THR A 88 3.03 -1.60 -0.52
N GLY A 89 3.15 -2.09 -1.76
CA GLY A 89 3.65 -1.30 -2.88
C GLY A 89 2.87 -0.01 -3.13
N ASP A 90 1.53 -0.03 -3.00
CA ASP A 90 0.70 1.16 -3.21
C ASP A 90 1.02 2.27 -2.20
N TYR A 91 1.45 1.91 -0.98
CA TYR A 91 1.89 2.92 -0.01
C TYR A 91 3.22 3.55 -0.44
N LEU A 92 4.13 2.77 -1.01
CA LEU A 92 5.44 3.24 -1.44
C LEU A 92 5.39 4.11 -2.70
N GLU A 93 4.31 4.03 -3.50
CA GLU A 93 4.08 4.95 -4.63
C GLU A 93 4.05 6.42 -4.21
N ALA A 94 3.69 6.71 -2.95
CA ALA A 94 3.74 8.07 -2.39
C ALA A 94 5.16 8.67 -2.39
N LEU A 95 6.21 7.85 -2.46
CA LEU A 95 7.61 8.30 -2.63
C LEU A 95 7.92 8.74 -4.07
N LYS A 96 6.97 8.56 -4.98
CA LYS A 96 7.01 9.01 -6.37
C LYS A 96 8.29 8.62 -7.10
N PRO A 97 8.54 7.31 -7.29
CA PRO A 97 9.79 6.82 -7.89
C PRO A 97 10.12 7.41 -9.26
N MET A 98 9.10 7.88 -10.00
CA MET A 98 9.25 8.49 -11.31
C MET A 98 9.58 9.99 -11.29
N GLU A 99 9.20 10.71 -10.22
CA GLU A 99 9.41 12.15 -10.14
C GLU A 99 10.88 12.46 -9.81
N GLY A 100 11.47 13.41 -10.54
CA GLY A 100 12.87 13.80 -10.35
C GLY A 100 13.91 12.76 -10.79
N ALA A 101 13.51 11.74 -11.57
CA ALA A 101 14.44 10.85 -12.26
C ALA A 101 14.81 11.43 -13.63
N ASN A 102 16.10 11.43 -13.97
CA ASN A 102 16.62 12.07 -15.18
C ASN A 102 16.62 11.14 -16.41
N SER A 103 16.42 9.84 -16.22
CA SER A 103 16.34 8.87 -17.32
C SER A 103 15.43 7.68 -16.97
N ASP A 104 15.04 6.90 -17.99
CA ASP A 104 14.22 5.71 -17.78
C ASP A 104 14.97 4.59 -17.04
N GLU A 105 16.30 4.53 -17.16
CA GLU A 105 17.11 3.60 -16.35
C GLU A 105 17.04 3.95 -14.86
N GLU A 106 17.07 5.25 -14.55
CA GLU A 106 16.94 5.70 -13.17
C GLU A 106 15.53 5.42 -12.63
N ARG A 107 14.49 5.65 -13.45
CA ARG A 107 13.10 5.31 -13.13
C ARG A 107 12.94 3.82 -12.83
N LEU A 108 13.45 2.94 -13.71
CA LEU A 108 13.43 1.50 -13.49
C LEU A 108 14.19 1.11 -12.21
N ALA A 109 15.39 1.66 -12.01
CA ALA A 109 16.20 1.38 -10.83
C ALA A 109 15.51 1.79 -9.53
N ARG A 110 14.89 2.98 -9.48
CA ARG A 110 14.15 3.48 -8.31
C ARG A 110 12.94 2.61 -8.03
N THR A 111 12.20 2.24 -9.07
CA THR A 111 11.06 1.33 -8.99
C THR A 111 11.45 -0.03 -8.45
N MET A 112 12.48 -0.67 -9.00
CA MET A 112 12.97 -1.96 -8.51
C MET A 112 13.47 -1.87 -7.06
N TYR A 113 14.06 -0.74 -6.68
CA TYR A 113 14.47 -0.50 -5.30
C TYR A 113 13.29 -0.38 -4.34
N LEU A 114 12.20 0.27 -4.74
CA LEU A 114 10.98 0.30 -3.94
C LEU A 114 10.26 -1.05 -3.90
N SER A 115 10.26 -1.83 -5.00
CA SER A 115 9.75 -3.21 -4.99
C SER A 115 10.56 -4.12 -4.06
N TYR A 116 11.88 -3.90 -3.95
CA TYR A 116 12.71 -4.57 -2.95
C TYR A 116 12.27 -4.20 -1.52
N TRP A 117 11.98 -2.92 -1.26
CA TRP A 117 11.43 -2.49 0.03
C TRP A 117 10.04 -3.06 0.29
N GLU A 118 9.18 -3.20 -0.72
CA GLU A 118 7.89 -3.89 -0.61
C GLU A 118 8.07 -5.33 -0.13
N ALA A 119 9.03 -6.08 -0.69
CA ALA A 119 9.35 -7.43 -0.24
C ALA A 119 9.83 -7.45 1.22
N LYS A 120 10.74 -6.53 1.56
CA LYS A 120 11.31 -6.41 2.90
C LYS A 120 10.26 -6.08 3.96
N LEU A 121 9.39 -5.12 3.68
CA LEU A 121 8.30 -4.72 4.59
C LEU A 121 7.27 -5.85 4.80
N ASN A 122 7.07 -6.69 3.79
CA ASN A 122 6.20 -7.86 3.88
C ASN A 122 6.88 -9.10 4.48
N ASN A 123 8.17 -9.03 4.81
CA ASN A 123 8.99 -10.19 5.21
C ASN A 123 8.89 -11.36 4.21
N ARG A 124 8.91 -11.05 2.90
CA ARG A 124 8.90 -12.05 1.80
C ARG A 124 10.19 -11.99 1.00
N SER A 125 10.47 -13.07 0.26
CA SER A 125 11.55 -13.08 -0.73
C SER A 125 11.29 -12.03 -1.81
N PHE A 126 12.36 -11.39 -2.28
CA PHE A 126 12.31 -10.63 -3.51
C PHE A 126 12.43 -11.60 -4.68
N ASP A 127 11.31 -11.91 -5.32
CA ASP A 127 11.18 -12.86 -6.43
C ASP A 127 10.42 -12.26 -7.62
N GLU A 128 10.45 -12.95 -8.76
CA GLU A 128 9.84 -12.48 -10.01
C GLU A 128 8.34 -12.24 -9.86
N GLU A 129 7.64 -13.10 -9.10
CA GLU A 129 6.20 -12.96 -8.85
C GLU A 129 5.89 -11.68 -8.07
N LEU A 130 6.66 -11.38 -7.02
CA LEU A 130 6.51 -10.15 -6.26
C LEU A 130 6.75 -8.91 -7.12
N VAL A 131 7.82 -8.90 -7.92
CA VAL A 131 8.14 -7.79 -8.82
C VAL A 131 7.01 -7.57 -9.82
N LYS A 132 6.57 -8.62 -10.51
CA LYS A 132 5.47 -8.56 -11.49
C LYS A 132 4.13 -8.17 -10.85
N GLY A 133 3.93 -8.54 -9.59
CA GLY A 133 2.75 -8.22 -8.80
C GLY A 133 2.79 -6.83 -8.14
N SER A 134 3.92 -6.13 -8.22
CA SER A 134 4.12 -4.83 -7.58
C SER A 134 3.46 -3.71 -8.40
N PRO A 135 2.61 -2.87 -7.79
CA PRO A 135 1.94 -1.78 -8.48
C PRO A 135 2.94 -0.74 -9.02
N ILE A 136 4.02 -0.48 -8.27
CA ILE A 136 5.10 0.44 -8.65
C ILE A 136 5.78 -0.01 -9.95
N PHE A 137 6.15 -1.29 -10.02
CA PHE A 137 6.77 -1.87 -11.23
C PHE A 137 5.79 -1.90 -12.41
N ASN A 138 4.52 -2.22 -12.15
CA ASN A 138 3.51 -2.23 -13.18
C ASN A 138 3.26 -0.85 -13.77
N SER A 139 3.25 0.21 -12.95
CA SER A 139 3.14 1.58 -13.43
C SER A 139 4.27 1.93 -14.39
N PHE A 140 5.53 1.64 -14.02
CA PHE A 140 6.68 1.84 -14.92
C PHE A 140 6.55 1.03 -16.22
N PHE A 141 6.26 -0.26 -16.08
CA PHE A 141 6.29 -1.18 -17.21
C PHE A 141 5.15 -0.90 -18.18
N ASN A 142 3.98 -0.45 -17.72
CA ASN A 142 2.89 -0.06 -18.62
C ASN A 142 3.30 1.12 -19.51
N ASP A 143 3.93 2.15 -18.94
CA ASP A 143 4.43 3.30 -19.69
C ASP A 143 5.53 2.89 -20.68
N TYR A 144 6.42 2.00 -20.25
CA TYR A 144 7.47 1.43 -21.11
C TYR A 144 6.89 0.57 -22.23
N GLN A 145 5.92 -0.30 -21.92
CA GLN A 145 5.29 -1.22 -22.84
C GLN A 145 4.53 -0.48 -23.94
N MET A 146 3.84 0.63 -23.63
CA MET A 146 3.17 1.44 -24.65
C MET A 146 4.17 1.99 -25.68
N ARG A 147 5.31 2.54 -25.21
CA ARG A 147 6.36 3.01 -26.12
C ARG A 147 6.99 1.89 -26.94
N LEU A 148 7.26 0.76 -26.30
CA LEU A 148 7.80 -0.41 -26.98
C LEU A 148 6.84 -0.98 -28.02
N VAL A 149 5.54 -0.96 -27.74
CA VAL A 149 4.47 -1.34 -28.69
C VAL A 149 4.50 -0.44 -29.93
N ASP A 150 4.61 0.86 -29.75
CA ASP A 150 4.67 1.82 -30.85
C ASP A 150 5.96 1.66 -31.66
N ALA A 151 7.12 1.57 -30.98
CA ALA A 151 8.42 1.37 -31.61
C ALA A 151 8.49 0.05 -32.39
N PHE A 152 8.01 -1.06 -31.80
CA PHE A 152 7.95 -2.36 -32.47
C PHE A 152 6.95 -2.33 -33.64
N GLY A 153 5.81 -1.64 -33.51
CA GLY A 153 4.85 -1.47 -34.60
C GLY A 153 5.46 -0.75 -35.80
N ASN A 154 6.25 0.31 -35.56
CA ASN A 154 6.98 1.03 -36.60
C ASN A 154 8.10 0.18 -37.22
N TYR A 155 8.87 -0.53 -36.38
CA TYR A 155 9.87 -1.49 -36.84
C TYR A 155 9.26 -2.59 -37.71
N ALA A 156 8.13 -3.16 -37.32
CA ALA A 156 7.43 -4.19 -38.09
C ALA A 156 6.93 -3.69 -39.45
N GLN A 157 6.52 -2.42 -39.53
CA GLN A 157 6.12 -1.78 -40.78
C GLN A 157 7.31 -1.64 -41.73
N ASP A 158 8.42 -1.10 -41.22
CA ASP A 158 9.66 -0.93 -41.96
C ASP A 158 10.29 -2.29 -42.35
N LEU A 159 10.17 -3.31 -41.50
CA LEU A 159 10.60 -4.67 -41.78
C LEU A 159 9.78 -5.30 -42.90
N ALA A 160 8.46 -5.16 -42.87
CA ALA A 160 7.60 -5.64 -43.94
C ALA A 160 7.92 -4.92 -45.26
N ALA A 161 8.05 -3.59 -45.24
CA ALA A 161 8.42 -2.81 -46.42
C ALA A 161 9.77 -3.23 -47.00
N TYR A 162 10.79 -3.40 -46.14
CA TYR A 162 12.12 -3.90 -46.55
C TYR A 162 12.02 -5.27 -47.23
N LEU A 163 11.29 -6.21 -46.61
CA LEU A 163 11.13 -7.57 -47.13
C LEU A 163 10.31 -7.61 -48.42
N PHE A 164 9.40 -6.66 -48.63
CA PHE A 164 8.62 -6.54 -49.87
C PHE A 164 9.30 -5.75 -50.99
N GLY A 165 10.53 -5.28 -50.76
CA GLY A 165 11.39 -4.71 -51.80
C GLY A 165 11.75 -3.24 -51.62
N ALA A 166 11.17 -2.53 -50.64
CA ALA A 166 11.52 -1.14 -50.38
C ALA A 166 12.96 -1.00 -49.87
N ASP A 167 13.61 0.12 -50.19
CA ASP A 167 14.95 0.43 -49.71
C ASP A 167 14.88 1.14 -48.36
N VAL A 168 14.75 0.33 -47.30
CA VAL A 168 14.70 0.79 -45.90
C VAL A 168 16.00 0.44 -45.18
N ASN A 169 16.59 1.42 -44.49
CA ASN A 169 17.79 1.22 -43.68
C ASN A 169 17.43 0.86 -42.23
N LEU A 170 17.18 -0.42 -41.97
CA LEU A 170 16.92 -0.93 -40.61
C LEU A 170 18.23 -1.28 -39.89
N ALA A 171 18.34 -0.86 -38.62
CA ALA A 171 19.51 -1.10 -37.79
C ALA A 171 19.76 -2.59 -37.47
N TYR A 172 18.70 -3.40 -37.42
CA TYR A 172 18.77 -4.84 -37.20
C TYR A 172 17.74 -5.56 -38.06
N ILE A 173 18.15 -6.63 -38.75
CA ILE A 173 17.26 -7.53 -39.49
C ILE A 173 17.82 -8.94 -39.30
N PRO A 174 17.02 -9.92 -38.82
CA PRO A 174 17.45 -11.32 -38.72
C PRO A 174 17.87 -11.90 -40.07
N GLU A 175 18.97 -12.66 -40.11
CA GLU A 175 19.52 -13.26 -41.33
C GLU A 175 18.56 -14.27 -41.98
N GLU A 176 17.75 -14.94 -41.18
CA GLU A 176 16.71 -15.87 -41.59
C GLU A 176 15.67 -15.16 -42.47
N LEU A 177 15.22 -13.97 -42.03
CA LEU A 177 14.19 -13.20 -42.75
C LEU A 177 14.75 -12.48 -43.97
N LYS A 178 16.03 -12.06 -43.97
CA LYS A 178 16.65 -11.41 -45.14
C LYS A 178 16.53 -12.22 -46.42
N LYS A 179 16.54 -13.56 -46.31
CA LYS A 179 16.41 -14.49 -47.44
C LYS A 179 15.04 -14.46 -48.11
N LEU A 180 14.02 -13.95 -47.41
CA LEU A 180 12.64 -13.85 -47.89
C LEU A 180 12.40 -12.56 -48.69
N ARG A 181 13.39 -11.67 -48.78
CA ARG A 181 13.24 -10.38 -49.49
C ARG A 181 12.87 -10.62 -50.95
N THR A 182 11.72 -10.09 -51.36
CA THR A 182 11.19 -10.19 -52.73
C THR A 182 10.56 -8.85 -53.12
N ASN A 183 10.76 -8.38 -54.36
CA ASN A 183 10.13 -7.15 -54.80
C ASN A 183 8.69 -7.41 -55.25
N VAL A 184 7.73 -7.25 -54.34
CA VAL A 184 6.29 -7.44 -54.59
C VAL A 184 5.52 -6.12 -54.66
N ILE A 185 6.14 -5.00 -54.28
CA ILE A 185 5.51 -3.66 -54.29
C ILE A 185 5.88 -2.81 -55.52
N GLY A 186 6.79 -3.28 -56.37
CA GLY A 186 7.15 -2.60 -57.62
C GLY A 186 7.81 -1.24 -57.40
N ASP A 187 7.26 -0.19 -58.01
CA ASP A 187 7.80 1.19 -57.99
C ASP A 187 7.22 2.05 -56.85
N TYR A 188 6.56 1.43 -55.86
CA TYR A 188 5.99 2.16 -54.73
C TYR A 188 7.08 2.80 -53.85
N GLU A 189 7.06 4.12 -53.70
CA GLU A 189 7.98 4.86 -52.83
C GLU A 189 7.50 4.82 -51.37
N TYR A 190 8.15 3.98 -50.56
CA TYR A 190 7.89 3.88 -49.12
C TYR A 190 8.76 4.85 -48.31
N THR A 191 8.16 5.56 -47.35
CA THR A 191 8.89 6.40 -46.39
C THR A 191 9.06 5.64 -45.06
N PRO A 192 10.29 5.38 -44.60
CA PRO A 192 10.54 4.71 -43.32
C PRO A 192 9.95 5.47 -42.13
N VAL A 193 9.36 4.73 -41.19
CA VAL A 193 8.71 5.30 -40.00
C VAL A 193 9.42 4.93 -38.70
N TYR A 194 10.30 3.93 -38.69
CA TYR A 194 11.06 3.53 -37.52
C TYR A 194 12.27 4.44 -37.32
N ASN A 195 12.39 5.01 -36.13
CA ASN A 195 13.43 5.98 -35.77
C ASN A 195 14.58 5.39 -34.93
N GLY A 196 14.57 4.07 -34.67
CA GLY A 196 15.61 3.40 -33.88
C GLY A 196 15.31 3.24 -32.38
N GLU A 197 14.13 3.68 -31.92
CA GLU A 197 13.71 3.54 -30.52
C GLU A 197 13.60 2.07 -30.07
N GLU A 198 14.00 1.80 -28.83
CA GLU A 198 13.90 0.49 -28.16
C GLU A 198 14.58 -0.68 -28.91
N LEU A 199 15.60 -0.39 -29.73
CA LEU A 199 16.30 -1.39 -30.56
C LEU A 199 16.79 -2.61 -29.76
N GLN A 200 17.27 -2.43 -28.52
CA GLN A 200 17.74 -3.54 -27.69
C GLN A 200 16.61 -4.53 -27.36
N ALA A 201 15.45 -4.01 -26.95
CA ALA A 201 14.26 -4.81 -26.66
C ALA A 201 13.71 -5.49 -27.92
N ILE A 202 13.63 -4.76 -29.04
CA ILE A 202 13.21 -5.31 -30.32
C ILE A 202 14.16 -6.44 -30.76
N THR A 203 15.46 -6.25 -30.62
CA THR A 203 16.46 -7.28 -30.94
C THR A 203 16.31 -8.52 -30.08
N LEU A 204 15.99 -8.36 -28.78
CA LEU A 204 15.75 -9.48 -27.88
C LEU A 204 14.55 -10.32 -28.34
N ILE A 205 13.42 -9.66 -28.68
CA ILE A 205 12.22 -10.31 -29.21
C ILE A 205 12.54 -11.06 -30.51
N MET A 206 13.24 -10.41 -31.43
CA MET A 206 13.56 -10.95 -32.76
C MET A 206 14.62 -12.05 -32.73
N ARG A 207 15.21 -12.38 -31.57
CA ARG A 207 16.11 -13.54 -31.39
C ARG A 207 15.37 -14.82 -31.01
N GLU A 208 14.10 -14.71 -30.62
CA GLU A 208 13.32 -15.88 -30.24
C GLU A 208 12.99 -16.73 -31.49
N PRO A 209 13.39 -18.02 -31.53
CA PRO A 209 13.21 -18.86 -32.73
C PRO A 209 11.74 -19.02 -33.14
N GLU A 210 10.83 -19.06 -32.16
CA GLU A 210 9.39 -19.17 -32.41
C GLU A 210 8.86 -17.91 -33.12
N VAL A 211 9.29 -16.73 -32.69
CA VAL A 211 8.94 -15.45 -33.34
C VAL A 211 9.42 -15.45 -34.78
N LEU A 212 10.69 -15.79 -35.03
CA LEU A 212 11.26 -15.80 -36.38
C LEU A 212 10.49 -16.72 -37.34
N LYS A 213 10.12 -17.92 -36.87
CA LYS A 213 9.34 -18.88 -37.66
C LYS A 213 7.95 -18.34 -38.00
N THR A 214 7.24 -17.76 -37.02
CA THR A 214 5.92 -17.17 -37.26
C THR A 214 5.99 -15.97 -38.20
N LEU A 215 7.04 -15.14 -38.10
CA LEU A 215 7.25 -14.03 -39.03
C LEU A 215 7.53 -14.51 -40.45
N GLU A 216 8.32 -15.56 -40.63
CA GLU A 216 8.55 -16.18 -41.93
C GLU A 216 7.23 -16.63 -42.58
N GLU A 217 6.37 -17.32 -41.84
CA GLU A 217 5.05 -17.75 -42.31
C GLU A 217 4.16 -16.56 -42.72
N ILE A 218 4.09 -15.51 -41.88
CA ILE A 218 3.30 -14.30 -42.15
C ILE A 218 3.80 -13.57 -43.41
N ILE A 219 5.12 -13.43 -43.57
CA ILE A 219 5.72 -12.73 -44.71
C ILE A 219 5.48 -13.51 -46.00
N LEU A 220 5.62 -14.83 -45.99
CA LEU A 220 5.35 -15.68 -47.15
C LEU A 220 3.87 -15.65 -47.56
N GLU A 221 2.95 -15.72 -46.59
CA GLU A 221 1.51 -15.60 -46.85
C GLU A 221 1.17 -14.23 -47.47
N ALA A 222 1.68 -13.15 -46.88
CA ALA A 222 1.43 -11.80 -47.38
C ALA A 222 2.01 -11.58 -48.79
N ALA A 223 3.23 -12.06 -49.07
CA ALA A 223 3.84 -11.98 -50.39
C ALA A 223 3.02 -12.73 -51.46
N ASN A 224 2.42 -13.86 -51.11
CA ASN A 224 1.55 -14.62 -52.02
C ASN A 224 0.23 -13.89 -52.34
N SER A 225 -0.29 -13.10 -51.41
CA SER A 225 -1.51 -12.28 -51.57
C SER A 225 -1.24 -10.86 -52.11
N ALA A 226 0.01 -10.54 -52.47
CA ALA A 226 0.40 -9.19 -52.89
C ALA A 226 -0.34 -8.69 -54.14
N LYS A 227 -0.83 -9.59 -55.00
CA LYS A 227 -1.58 -9.23 -56.21
C LYS A 227 -2.98 -8.68 -55.93
N ASP A 228 -3.54 -8.96 -54.76
CA ASP A 228 -4.92 -8.66 -54.40
C ASP A 228 -5.05 -7.40 -53.54
N LEU A 229 -3.93 -6.75 -53.19
CA LEU A 229 -3.87 -5.63 -52.25
C LEU A 229 -3.00 -4.49 -52.80
N ASP A 230 -3.37 -3.25 -52.49
CA ASP A 230 -2.51 -2.09 -52.69
C ASP A 230 -1.22 -2.22 -51.83
N PRO A 231 -0.03 -1.79 -52.32
CA PRO A 231 1.22 -1.88 -51.59
C PRO A 231 1.19 -1.30 -50.16
N GLU A 232 0.54 -0.16 -49.95
CA GLU A 232 0.43 0.45 -48.62
C GLU A 232 -0.45 -0.42 -47.70
N MET A 233 -1.56 -0.93 -48.24
CA MET A 233 -2.47 -1.82 -47.51
C MET A 233 -1.80 -3.15 -47.17
N LEU A 234 -0.97 -3.69 -48.07
CA LEU A 234 -0.19 -4.90 -47.85
C LEU A 234 0.80 -4.72 -46.69
N ILE A 235 1.54 -3.61 -46.67
CA ILE A 235 2.51 -3.28 -45.61
C ILE A 235 1.78 -3.10 -44.27
N LEU A 236 0.70 -2.31 -44.23
CA LEU A 236 -0.05 -2.04 -42.99
C LEU A 236 -0.76 -3.29 -42.46
N ARG A 237 -1.32 -4.13 -43.33
CA ARG A 237 -1.93 -5.41 -42.93
C ARG A 237 -0.90 -6.38 -42.37
N THR A 238 0.25 -6.49 -43.04
CA THR A 238 1.37 -7.33 -42.59
C THR A 238 1.91 -6.85 -41.25
N ARG A 239 2.13 -5.53 -41.09
CA ARG A 239 2.45 -4.90 -39.80
C ARG A 239 1.46 -5.33 -38.72
N GLY A 240 0.16 -5.19 -38.97
CA GLY A 240 -0.88 -5.55 -37.99
C GLY A 240 -0.88 -7.04 -37.63
N THR A 241 -0.50 -7.93 -38.54
CA THR A 241 -0.37 -9.37 -38.28
C THR A 241 0.90 -9.69 -37.50
N ILE A 242 2.06 -9.14 -37.89
CA ILE A 242 3.34 -9.24 -37.17
C ILE A 242 3.20 -8.73 -35.74
N PHE A 243 2.55 -7.58 -35.57
CA PHE A 243 2.33 -6.98 -34.26
C PHE A 243 1.48 -7.89 -33.37
N ARG A 244 0.36 -8.42 -33.89
CA ARG A 244 -0.52 -9.31 -33.13
C ARG A 244 0.14 -10.62 -32.74
N SER A 245 0.96 -11.21 -33.61
CA SER A 245 1.68 -12.45 -33.27
C SER A 245 2.78 -12.23 -32.23
N THR A 246 3.37 -11.03 -32.19
CA THR A 246 4.53 -10.74 -31.34
C THR A 246 4.17 -10.04 -30.02
N TYR A 247 2.93 -9.57 -29.86
CA TYR A 247 2.48 -8.83 -28.68
C TYR A 247 2.72 -9.56 -27.35
N THR A 248 2.55 -10.88 -27.32
CA THR A 248 2.81 -11.69 -26.11
C THR A 248 4.28 -11.66 -25.71
N HIS A 249 5.21 -11.61 -26.68
CA HIS A 249 6.65 -11.53 -26.42
C HIS A 249 7.06 -10.12 -25.95
N ILE A 250 6.40 -9.08 -26.47
CA ILE A 250 6.54 -7.70 -25.94
C ILE A 250 6.13 -7.67 -24.46
N ALA A 251 5.01 -8.29 -24.10
CA ALA A 251 4.58 -8.41 -22.70
C ALA A 251 5.54 -9.28 -21.87
N GLY A 252 6.19 -10.27 -22.48
CA GLY A 252 7.18 -11.16 -21.86
C GLY A 252 8.48 -10.48 -21.42
N ILE A 253 8.83 -9.31 -21.97
CA ILE A 253 10.00 -8.52 -21.52
C ILE A 253 9.90 -8.14 -20.04
N LYS A 254 8.67 -8.01 -19.53
CA LYS A 254 8.40 -7.81 -18.12
C LYS A 254 9.08 -8.86 -17.23
N ASP A 255 9.04 -10.11 -17.67
CA ASP A 255 9.55 -11.26 -16.93
C ASP A 255 11.08 -11.27 -16.94
N GLU A 256 11.68 -10.91 -18.08
CA GLU A 256 13.13 -10.80 -18.20
C GLU A 256 13.70 -9.68 -17.33
N ILE A 257 13.07 -8.49 -17.35
CA ILE A 257 13.46 -7.37 -16.49
C ILE A 257 13.31 -7.76 -15.00
N ALA A 258 12.21 -8.42 -14.62
CA ALA A 258 12.01 -8.86 -13.24
C ALA A 258 13.11 -9.84 -12.80
N ARG A 259 13.40 -10.85 -13.63
CA ARG A 259 14.41 -11.88 -13.39
C ARG A 259 15.80 -11.28 -13.20
N GLU A 260 16.23 -10.44 -14.12
CA GLU A 260 17.54 -9.80 -14.11
C GLU A 260 17.81 -9.05 -12.79
N PHE A 261 16.84 -8.28 -12.31
CA PHE A 261 16.98 -7.55 -11.05
C PHE A 261 16.93 -8.48 -9.83
N VAL A 262 16.08 -9.51 -9.83
CA VAL A 262 16.02 -10.51 -8.74
C VAL A 262 17.37 -11.22 -8.58
N MET A 263 18.07 -11.54 -9.68
CA MET A 263 19.37 -12.22 -9.62
C MET A 263 20.46 -11.37 -8.97
N ILE A 264 20.47 -10.06 -9.22
CA ILE A 264 21.51 -9.15 -8.71
C ILE A 264 21.21 -8.59 -7.32
N THR A 265 20.00 -8.81 -6.80
CA THR A 265 19.57 -8.28 -5.50
C THR A 265 20.26 -9.00 -4.35
N PRO A 266 20.77 -8.28 -3.32
CA PRO A 266 21.32 -8.91 -2.13
C PRO A 266 20.27 -9.78 -1.40
N LYS A 267 20.61 -11.05 -1.19
CA LYS A 267 19.73 -12.01 -0.48
C LYS A 267 20.02 -12.00 1.02
N GLU A 268 19.01 -11.74 1.84
CA GLU A 268 19.10 -11.89 3.29
C GLU A 268 18.79 -13.35 3.68
N LEU A 269 19.72 -13.99 4.40
CA LEU A 269 19.51 -15.35 4.92
C LEU A 269 18.77 -15.30 6.24
N ASN A 270 17.49 -15.68 6.24
CA ASN A 270 16.77 -15.93 7.49
C ASN A 270 17.05 -17.36 7.99
N LEU A 271 17.98 -17.49 8.92
CA LEU A 271 18.35 -18.77 9.54
C LEU A 271 17.58 -19.07 10.84
N ALA A 272 16.58 -18.25 11.20
CA ALA A 272 15.84 -18.43 12.44
C ALA A 272 15.06 -19.75 12.49
N TRP A 273 14.75 -20.37 11.34
CA TRP A 273 14.08 -21.67 11.29
C TRP A 273 14.99 -22.83 11.72
N ILE A 274 16.32 -22.69 11.62
CA ILE A 274 17.29 -23.73 11.98
C ILE A 274 17.14 -24.12 13.45
N ARG A 275 16.67 -23.21 14.32
CA ARG A 275 16.41 -23.50 15.73
C ARG A 275 15.49 -24.69 15.92
N TRP A 276 14.45 -24.85 15.08
CA TRP A 276 13.52 -25.96 15.16
C TRP A 276 14.19 -27.30 14.83
N LEU A 277 15.08 -27.30 13.83
CA LEU A 277 15.87 -28.48 13.48
C LEU A 277 16.83 -28.84 14.63
N VAL A 278 17.49 -27.83 15.23
CA VAL A 278 18.34 -28.02 16.41
C VAL A 278 17.54 -28.60 17.59
N TYR A 279 16.33 -28.12 17.85
CA TYR A 279 15.47 -28.64 18.92
C TYR A 279 15.15 -30.12 18.72
N VAL A 280 14.80 -30.52 17.50
CA VAL A 280 14.49 -31.92 17.17
C VAL A 280 15.71 -32.81 17.37
N VAL A 281 16.88 -32.39 16.88
CA VAL A 281 18.14 -33.13 17.02
C VAL A 281 18.53 -33.26 18.49
N VAL A 282 18.52 -32.17 19.26
CA VAL A 282 18.83 -32.17 20.70
C VAL A 282 17.86 -33.07 21.47
N PHE A 283 16.57 -33.02 21.13
CA PHE A 283 15.56 -33.88 21.75
C PHE A 283 15.85 -35.35 21.51
N PHE A 284 16.09 -35.76 20.26
CA PHE A 284 16.33 -37.17 19.92
C PHE A 284 17.64 -37.72 20.50
N ILE A 285 18.74 -36.97 20.39
CA ILE A 285 20.04 -37.38 20.96
C ILE A 285 19.90 -37.56 22.47
N TRP A 286 19.30 -36.58 23.15
CA TRP A 286 19.15 -36.62 24.60
C TRP A 286 18.22 -37.74 25.05
N PHE A 287 17.10 -37.92 24.35
CA PHE A 287 16.15 -39.00 24.63
C PHE A 287 16.79 -40.38 24.45
N TYR A 288 17.59 -40.58 23.39
CA TYR A 288 18.25 -41.85 23.14
C TYR A 288 19.32 -42.18 24.19
N LEU A 289 20.13 -41.18 24.58
CA LEU A 289 21.22 -41.37 25.53
C LEU A 289 20.75 -41.49 26.99
N PHE A 290 19.81 -40.65 27.41
CA PHE A 290 19.46 -40.49 28.83
C PHE A 290 18.03 -40.92 29.16
N LYS A 291 17.19 -41.20 28.16
CA LYS A 291 15.76 -41.55 28.32
C LYS A 291 14.96 -40.55 29.18
N ASN A 292 15.44 -39.31 29.27
CA ASN A 292 14.86 -38.25 30.09
C ASN A 292 14.39 -37.10 29.20
N ILE A 293 13.10 -36.81 29.21
CA ILE A 293 12.49 -35.77 28.38
C ILE A 293 12.54 -34.38 29.04
N HIS A 294 12.75 -34.30 30.36
CA HIS A 294 12.65 -33.04 31.10
C HIS A 294 13.72 -32.02 30.70
N ILE A 295 14.98 -32.44 30.61
CA ILE A 295 16.11 -31.55 30.28
C ILE A 295 15.97 -30.94 28.87
N PRO A 296 15.72 -31.72 27.80
CA PRO A 296 15.57 -31.14 26.47
C PRO A 296 14.33 -30.24 26.39
N LEU A 297 13.22 -30.61 27.04
CA LEU A 297 12.03 -29.76 27.09
C LEU A 297 12.31 -28.42 27.79
N LEU A 298 13.03 -28.46 28.91
CA LEU A 298 13.42 -27.28 29.67
C LEU A 298 14.26 -26.32 28.82
N LEU A 299 15.26 -26.84 28.10
CA LEU A 299 16.11 -26.07 27.20
C LEU A 299 15.32 -25.43 26.06
N ILE A 300 14.39 -26.18 25.45
CA ILE A 300 13.53 -25.66 24.38
C ILE A 300 12.65 -24.52 24.91
N ILE A 301 12.01 -24.70 26.07
CA ILE A 301 11.16 -23.66 26.67
C ILE A 301 11.98 -22.43 27.04
N ALA A 302 13.20 -22.59 27.57
CA ALA A 302 14.10 -21.49 27.87
C ALA A 302 14.52 -20.72 26.60
N SER A 303 14.93 -21.44 25.55
CA SER A 303 15.29 -20.86 24.27
C SER A 303 14.14 -20.08 23.65
N GLU A 304 12.93 -20.65 23.63
CA GLU A 304 11.74 -19.99 23.09
C GLU A 304 11.30 -18.80 23.96
N THR A 305 11.49 -18.86 25.27
CA THR A 305 11.21 -17.74 26.17
C THR A 305 12.10 -16.53 25.84
N VAL A 306 13.40 -16.78 25.60
CA VAL A 306 14.34 -15.74 25.18
C VAL A 306 13.99 -15.23 23.77
N TYR A 307 13.64 -16.13 22.85
CA TYR A 307 13.22 -15.74 21.50
C TYR A 307 11.99 -14.82 21.50
N ILE A 308 10.93 -15.19 22.22
CA ILE A 308 9.69 -14.39 22.33
C ILE A 308 9.99 -13.02 22.95
N GLY A 309 10.86 -12.97 23.96
CA GLY A 309 11.17 -11.73 24.68
C GLY A 309 12.10 -10.76 23.95
N ALA A 310 12.99 -11.26 23.07
CA ALA A 310 14.07 -10.44 22.50
C ALA A 310 14.16 -10.45 20.97
N PHE A 311 13.74 -11.53 20.29
CA PHE A 311 14.02 -11.75 18.86
C PHE A 311 12.78 -11.91 17.98
N MET A 312 11.60 -12.14 18.59
CA MET A 312 10.35 -12.29 17.84
C MET A 312 10.10 -11.08 16.94
N ASN A 313 9.82 -11.33 15.67
CA ASN A 313 9.42 -10.25 14.76
C ASN A 313 7.89 -10.21 14.64
N ILE A 314 7.24 -9.25 15.29
CA ILE A 314 5.76 -9.07 15.21
C ILE A 314 5.29 -8.85 13.76
N GLN A 315 6.16 -8.34 12.89
CA GLN A 315 5.83 -8.07 11.50
C GLN A 315 5.91 -9.31 10.62
N SER A 316 6.61 -10.35 11.07
CA SER A 316 6.72 -11.60 10.33
C SER A 316 5.40 -12.34 10.41
N THR A 317 4.81 -12.62 9.25
CA THR A 317 3.59 -13.43 9.15
C THR A 317 3.77 -14.79 9.82
N SER A 318 4.95 -15.40 9.69
CA SER A 318 5.25 -16.70 10.31
C SER A 318 5.31 -16.62 11.83
N ASP A 319 6.08 -15.70 12.41
CA ASP A 319 6.19 -15.56 13.87
C ASP A 319 4.84 -15.14 14.46
N GLY A 320 4.17 -14.15 13.85
CA GLY A 320 2.84 -13.70 14.27
C GLY A 320 1.80 -14.81 14.25
N MET A 321 1.80 -15.67 13.22
CA MET A 321 0.91 -16.82 13.14
C MET A 321 1.25 -17.88 14.21
N ILE A 322 2.52 -18.26 14.34
CA ILE A 322 2.96 -19.29 15.30
C ILE A 322 2.60 -18.89 16.73
N TYR A 323 3.04 -17.71 17.16
CA TYR A 323 2.84 -17.26 18.55
C TYR A 323 1.42 -16.77 18.81
N GLY A 324 0.72 -16.25 17.81
CA GLY A 324 -0.71 -15.91 17.91
C GLY A 324 -1.60 -17.14 18.12
N ILE A 325 -1.37 -18.21 17.35
CA ILE A 325 -2.07 -19.49 17.52
C ILE A 325 -1.72 -20.10 18.89
N LEU A 326 -0.43 -20.15 19.23
CA LEU A 326 0.05 -20.66 20.52
C LEU A 326 -0.66 -19.94 21.69
N MET A 327 -0.63 -18.61 21.70
CA MET A 327 -1.27 -17.78 22.74
C MET A 327 -2.76 -18.07 22.84
N THR A 328 -3.46 -18.12 21.71
CA THR A 328 -4.92 -18.32 21.68
C THR A 328 -5.30 -19.70 22.22
N ILE A 329 -4.65 -20.76 21.74
CA ILE A 329 -4.89 -22.13 22.20
C ILE A 329 -4.55 -22.26 23.68
N ALA A 330 -3.38 -21.74 24.10
CA ALA A 330 -2.91 -21.80 25.48
C ALA A 330 -3.90 -21.11 26.44
N LEU A 331 -4.39 -19.92 26.10
CA LEU A 331 -5.35 -19.18 26.93
C LEU A 331 -6.71 -19.86 27.00
N LEU A 332 -7.29 -20.24 25.85
CA LEU A 332 -8.61 -20.87 25.82
C LEU A 332 -8.60 -22.19 26.58
N PHE A 333 -7.62 -23.04 26.31
CA PHE A 333 -7.49 -24.32 27.01
C PHE A 333 -7.31 -24.12 28.51
N SER A 334 -6.44 -23.20 28.93
CA SER A 334 -6.21 -22.92 30.34
C SER A 334 -7.46 -22.38 31.03
N MET A 335 -8.16 -21.45 30.39
CA MET A 335 -9.39 -20.87 30.91
C MET A 335 -10.47 -21.93 31.13
N PHE A 336 -10.76 -22.78 30.13
CA PHE A 336 -11.75 -23.85 30.28
C PHE A 336 -11.31 -24.89 31.33
N TYR A 337 -10.05 -25.29 31.31
CA TYR A 337 -9.54 -26.25 32.28
C TYR A 337 -9.70 -25.77 33.72
N PHE A 338 -9.28 -24.53 34.02
CA PHE A 338 -9.38 -23.97 35.37
C PHE A 338 -10.83 -23.75 35.80
N LEU A 339 -11.72 -23.41 34.86
CA LEU A 339 -13.16 -23.33 35.14
C LEU A 339 -13.73 -24.70 35.54
N PHE A 340 -13.48 -25.75 34.74
CA PHE A 340 -13.96 -27.10 35.04
C PHE A 340 -13.35 -27.69 36.31
N LYS A 341 -12.10 -27.37 36.62
CA LYS A 341 -11.43 -27.77 37.87
C LYS A 341 -11.76 -26.88 39.06
N LYS A 342 -12.65 -25.89 38.91
CA LYS A 342 -13.06 -24.93 39.95
C LYS A 342 -11.86 -24.17 40.57
N GLN A 343 -10.79 -23.98 39.80
CA GLN A 343 -9.61 -23.21 40.19
C GLN A 343 -9.84 -21.73 39.85
N PHE A 344 -10.78 -21.09 40.56
CA PHE A 344 -11.27 -19.76 40.22
C PHE A 344 -10.19 -18.68 40.15
N THR A 345 -9.16 -18.74 40.98
CA THR A 345 -8.04 -17.77 40.94
C THR A 345 -7.30 -17.82 39.60
N LEU A 346 -6.92 -19.01 39.13
CA LEU A 346 -6.22 -19.18 37.85
C LEU A 346 -7.15 -18.89 36.66
N PHE A 347 -8.44 -19.24 36.77
CA PHE A 347 -9.45 -18.84 35.80
C PHE A 347 -9.53 -17.32 35.65
N LEU A 348 -9.58 -16.58 36.76
CA LEU A 348 -9.61 -15.11 36.76
C LEU A 348 -8.33 -14.51 36.17
N VAL A 349 -7.16 -15.08 36.46
CA VAL A 349 -5.89 -14.65 35.84
C VAL A 349 -5.90 -14.88 34.33
N SER A 350 -6.36 -16.05 33.86
CA SER A 350 -6.52 -16.32 32.43
C SER A 350 -7.48 -15.33 31.76
N LEU A 351 -8.64 -15.07 32.39
CA LEU A 351 -9.63 -14.11 31.88
C LEU A 351 -9.06 -12.68 31.85
N ALA A 352 -8.38 -12.25 32.91
CA ALA A 352 -7.74 -10.95 32.98
C ALA A 352 -6.66 -10.80 31.90
N THR A 353 -5.91 -11.86 31.61
CA THR A 353 -4.91 -11.88 30.54
C THR A 353 -5.56 -11.60 29.18
N VAL A 354 -6.71 -12.23 28.88
CA VAL A 354 -7.47 -11.97 27.64
C VAL A 354 -7.94 -10.51 27.56
N VAL A 355 -8.50 -9.97 28.65
CA VAL A 355 -9.00 -8.59 28.67
C VAL A 355 -7.87 -7.57 28.48
N ILE A 356 -6.73 -7.79 29.15
CA ILE A 356 -5.59 -6.86 29.14
C ILE A 356 -4.97 -6.70 27.75
N VAL A 357 -5.04 -7.70 26.87
CA VAL A 357 -4.59 -7.60 25.47
C VAL A 357 -5.15 -6.36 24.77
N PHE A 358 -6.42 -6.04 25.02
CA PHE A 358 -7.15 -4.97 24.33
C PHE A 358 -7.23 -3.67 25.13
N LEU A 359 -6.88 -3.67 26.41
CA LEU A 359 -6.92 -2.46 27.23
C LEU A 359 -5.78 -1.49 26.90
N PRO A 360 -6.03 -0.17 26.93
CA PRO A 360 -4.99 0.83 26.76
C PRO A 360 -4.05 0.84 27.97
N SER A 361 -2.79 0.45 27.74
CA SER A 361 -1.74 0.42 28.77
C SER A 361 -0.83 1.66 28.71
N PHE A 362 -0.81 2.33 27.56
CA PHE A 362 0.18 3.34 27.22
C PHE A 362 -0.45 4.58 26.61
N ALA A 363 0.20 5.72 26.79
CA ALA A 363 -0.10 6.98 26.13
C ALA A 363 1.14 7.50 25.38
N THR A 364 0.99 8.02 24.16
CA THR A 364 2.10 8.61 23.39
C THR A 364 1.69 9.88 22.65
N LYS A 365 2.64 10.80 22.45
CA LYS A 365 2.46 12.00 21.62
C LYS A 365 2.96 11.81 20.19
N ASP A 366 3.87 10.86 19.98
CA ASP A 366 4.63 10.70 18.74
C ASP A 366 3.77 10.22 17.58
N LEU A 367 2.56 9.70 17.87
CA LEU A 367 1.56 9.29 16.89
C LEU A 367 0.53 10.38 16.56
N LEU A 368 0.62 11.55 17.18
CA LEU A 368 -0.12 12.74 16.74
C LEU A 368 0.57 13.30 15.49
N MET A 369 -0.18 13.83 14.53
CA MET A 369 0.40 14.38 13.31
C MET A 369 1.27 15.61 13.65
N PRO A 370 2.61 15.56 13.49
CA PRO A 370 3.47 16.70 13.74
C PRO A 370 3.27 17.75 12.65
N GLU A 371 3.59 19.00 12.94
CA GLU A 371 3.47 20.09 11.95
C GLU A 371 4.39 19.87 10.74
N THR A 372 5.52 19.18 10.92
CA THR A 372 6.45 18.85 9.83
C THR A 372 5.93 17.78 8.87
N PHE A 373 4.88 17.03 9.24
CA PHE A 373 4.36 15.96 8.40
C PHE A 373 3.73 16.47 7.10
N SER A 374 3.32 17.75 7.02
CA SER A 374 2.81 18.33 5.77
C SER A 374 3.85 18.38 4.65
N ALA A 375 5.15 18.34 4.98
CA ALA A 375 6.25 18.23 4.01
C ALA A 375 6.53 16.77 3.59
N SER A 376 5.90 15.79 4.22
CA SER A 376 6.10 14.37 3.91
C SER A 376 5.48 14.02 2.55
N PRO A 377 6.13 13.17 1.72
CA PRO A 377 5.53 12.64 0.50
C PRO A 377 4.18 11.93 0.74
N PHE A 378 3.98 11.34 1.93
CA PHE A 378 2.76 10.63 2.30
C PHE A 378 1.59 11.54 2.69
N TYR A 379 1.82 12.85 2.91
CA TYR A 379 0.77 13.76 3.35
C TYR A 379 -0.36 13.89 2.33
N ASN A 380 -0.01 14.09 1.06
CA ASN A 380 -0.99 14.23 -0.01
C ASN A 380 -1.77 12.94 -0.21
N SER A 381 -1.12 11.78 -0.11
CA SER A 381 -1.79 10.48 -0.14
C SER A 381 -2.79 10.35 1.01
N LEU A 382 -2.42 10.75 2.24
CA LEU A 382 -3.34 10.76 3.38
C LEU A 382 -4.56 11.66 3.14
N VAL A 383 -4.33 12.90 2.69
CA VAL A 383 -5.42 13.85 2.40
C VAL A 383 -6.35 13.30 1.33
N SER A 384 -5.77 12.73 0.27
CA SER A 384 -6.53 12.14 -0.83
C SER A 384 -7.39 10.97 -0.36
N GLU A 385 -6.82 10.01 0.37
CA GLU A 385 -7.54 8.84 0.88
C GLU A 385 -8.64 9.18 1.89
N VAL A 386 -8.41 10.21 2.71
CA VAL A 386 -9.37 10.59 3.76
C VAL A 386 -10.50 11.44 3.19
N LEU A 387 -10.21 12.36 2.25
CA LEU A 387 -11.14 13.40 1.83
C LEU A 387 -11.55 13.37 0.36
N GLN A 388 -10.75 12.82 -0.54
CA GLN A 388 -10.96 13.00 -2.00
C GLN A 388 -11.33 11.71 -2.72
N GLU A 389 -10.80 10.55 -2.31
CA GLU A 389 -11.08 9.28 -2.97
C GLU A 389 -12.60 8.99 -2.98
N PRO A 390 -13.22 8.65 -4.13
CA PRO A 390 -14.68 8.50 -4.25
C PRO A 390 -15.30 7.48 -3.29
N LEU A 391 -14.53 6.45 -2.94
CA LEU A 391 -14.96 5.37 -2.06
C LEU A 391 -14.61 5.62 -0.58
N SER A 392 -13.96 6.75 -0.26
CA SER A 392 -13.69 7.15 1.11
C SER A 392 -15.00 7.30 1.92
N VAL A 393 -14.89 7.21 3.26
CA VAL A 393 -16.05 7.38 4.14
C VAL A 393 -16.66 8.77 3.99
N VAL A 394 -15.81 9.79 3.87
CA VAL A 394 -16.21 11.19 3.73
C VAL A 394 -16.93 11.42 2.40
N GLN A 395 -16.35 10.97 1.27
CA GLN A 395 -16.95 11.16 -0.05
C GLN A 395 -18.27 10.39 -0.24
N ARG A 396 -18.38 9.16 0.27
CA ARG A 396 -19.65 8.42 0.20
C ARG A 396 -20.77 9.11 0.96
N ARG A 397 -20.47 9.62 2.16
CA ARG A 397 -21.45 10.41 2.91
C ARG A 397 -21.78 11.73 2.24
N LEU A 398 -20.79 12.37 1.60
CA LEU A 398 -21.02 13.61 0.87
C LEU A 398 -21.94 13.37 -0.32
N LYS A 399 -21.72 12.27 -1.06
CA LYS A 399 -22.61 11.81 -2.11
C LYS A 399 -24.02 11.56 -1.57
N ASP A 400 -24.17 10.81 -0.48
CA ASP A 400 -25.48 10.52 0.12
C ASP A 400 -26.19 11.80 0.61
N TYR A 401 -25.43 12.75 1.16
CA TYR A 401 -25.91 14.08 1.56
C TYR A 401 -26.40 14.85 0.33
N ASN A 402 -25.56 15.04 -0.69
CA ASN A 402 -25.89 15.76 -1.91
C ASN A 402 -27.07 15.14 -2.64
N THR A 403 -27.13 13.80 -2.75
CA THR A 403 -28.28 13.10 -3.34
C THR A 403 -29.56 13.38 -2.55
N THR A 404 -29.52 13.34 -1.22
CA THR A 404 -30.71 13.56 -0.39
C THR A 404 -31.19 15.02 -0.44
N VAL A 405 -30.27 15.98 -0.47
CA VAL A 405 -30.56 17.41 -0.60
C VAL A 405 -31.13 17.73 -1.98
N ASN A 406 -30.49 17.24 -3.05
CA ASN A 406 -30.95 17.48 -4.42
C ASN A 406 -32.32 16.84 -4.67
N GLU A 407 -32.56 15.62 -4.16
CA GLU A 407 -33.86 14.97 -4.25
C GLU A 407 -34.95 15.78 -3.52
N SER A 408 -34.63 16.36 -2.37
CA SER A 408 -35.53 17.25 -1.64
C SER A 408 -35.92 18.48 -2.45
N ILE A 409 -34.93 19.19 -3.01
CA ILE A 409 -35.14 20.38 -3.85
C ILE A 409 -35.94 20.03 -5.11
N GLU A 410 -35.57 18.96 -5.81
CA GLU A 410 -36.25 18.51 -7.03
C GLU A 410 -37.71 18.14 -6.76
N LYS A 411 -37.97 17.39 -5.70
CA LYS A 411 -39.34 16.98 -5.33
C LYS A 411 -40.19 18.15 -4.86
N PHE A 412 -39.58 19.15 -4.23
CA PHE A 412 -40.25 20.39 -3.91
C PHE A 412 -40.61 21.18 -5.17
N ASN A 413 -39.69 21.30 -6.14
CA ASN A 413 -39.97 21.93 -7.43
C ASN A 413 -41.10 21.24 -8.20
N ILE A 414 -41.15 19.91 -8.19
CA ILE A 414 -42.26 19.15 -8.80
C ILE A 414 -43.59 19.54 -8.13
N LEU A 415 -43.63 19.52 -6.79
CA LEU A 415 -44.84 19.91 -6.05
C LEU A 415 -45.29 21.33 -6.36
N LEU A 416 -44.36 22.28 -6.50
CA LEU A 416 -44.66 23.67 -6.86
C LEU A 416 -45.22 23.79 -8.28
N ASN A 417 -44.60 23.11 -9.24
CA ASN A 417 -45.03 23.12 -10.64
C ASN A 417 -46.43 22.51 -10.80
N ASP A 418 -46.70 21.38 -10.14
CA ASP A 418 -48.01 20.73 -10.15
C ASP A 418 -49.07 21.62 -9.48
N ALA A 419 -48.68 22.40 -8.47
CA ALA A 419 -49.53 23.41 -7.83
C ALA A 419 -49.71 24.71 -8.63
N GLY A 420 -49.03 24.86 -9.78
CA GLY A 420 -49.05 26.08 -10.59
C GLY A 420 -48.34 27.28 -9.96
N VAL A 421 -47.39 27.05 -9.05
CA VAL A 421 -46.62 28.09 -8.37
C VAL A 421 -45.34 28.39 -9.16
N ASP A 422 -45.11 29.66 -9.47
CA ASP A 422 -43.85 30.10 -10.10
C ASP A 422 -42.69 30.06 -9.08
N THR A 423 -41.74 29.16 -9.31
CA THR A 423 -40.54 28.99 -8.46
C THR A 423 -39.70 30.26 -8.34
N PHE A 424 -39.68 31.12 -9.37
CA PHE A 424 -38.94 32.38 -9.37
C PHE A 424 -39.54 33.45 -8.44
N SER A 425 -40.77 33.24 -7.97
CA SER A 425 -41.42 34.13 -7.01
C SER A 425 -41.10 33.81 -5.55
N LEU A 426 -40.42 32.70 -5.28
CA LEU A 426 -40.06 32.25 -3.95
C LEU A 426 -38.63 32.66 -3.56
N SER A 427 -38.41 32.86 -2.26
CA SER A 427 -37.08 33.14 -1.71
C SER A 427 -36.11 31.98 -1.96
N GLU A 428 -34.84 32.29 -2.24
CA GLU A 428 -33.77 31.30 -2.40
C GLU A 428 -33.63 30.38 -1.18
N GLU A 429 -34.05 30.84 0.00
CA GLU A 429 -33.99 30.07 1.24
C GLU A 429 -34.79 28.76 1.21
N TYR A 430 -35.82 28.64 0.36
CA TYR A 430 -36.56 27.38 0.17
C TYR A 430 -35.76 26.35 -0.64
N PHE A 431 -34.82 26.81 -1.44
CA PHE A 431 -33.96 26.00 -2.30
C PHE A 431 -32.55 25.82 -1.70
N ALA A 432 -32.27 26.46 -0.57
CA ALA A 432 -31.05 26.24 0.19
C ALA A 432 -30.97 24.78 0.69
N PRO A 433 -29.76 24.20 0.81
CA PRO A 433 -29.55 22.84 1.33
C PRO A 433 -30.20 22.58 2.69
N GLU A 434 -30.21 23.56 3.59
CA GLU A 434 -30.83 23.50 4.93
C GLU A 434 -32.34 23.78 4.95
N GLY A 435 -32.93 24.18 3.82
CA GLY A 435 -34.31 24.68 3.72
C GLY A 435 -35.43 23.66 3.98
N PHE A 436 -35.14 22.49 4.55
CA PHE A 436 -36.10 21.40 4.75
C PHE A 436 -37.34 21.82 5.56
N GLU A 437 -37.16 22.51 6.68
CA GLU A 437 -38.27 22.96 7.52
C GLU A 437 -39.14 23.98 6.80
N LYS A 438 -38.53 24.91 6.07
CA LYS A 438 -39.23 25.91 5.25
C LYS A 438 -40.03 25.25 4.12
N ARG A 439 -39.48 24.24 3.45
CA ARG A 439 -40.19 23.45 2.44
C ARG A 439 -41.40 22.72 3.03
N ILE A 440 -41.26 22.12 4.21
CA ILE A 440 -42.37 21.47 4.93
C ILE A 440 -43.45 22.48 5.32
N GLU A 441 -43.05 23.64 5.86
CA GLU A 441 -43.98 24.70 6.23
C GLU A 441 -44.75 25.22 5.01
N TYR A 442 -44.06 25.44 3.90
CA TYR A 442 -44.69 25.86 2.65
C TYR A 442 -45.68 24.82 2.13
N ALA A 443 -45.30 23.54 2.10
CA ALA A 443 -46.19 22.45 1.69
C ALA A 443 -47.44 22.35 2.58
N ARG A 444 -47.32 22.60 3.90
CA ARG A 444 -48.47 22.69 4.80
C ARG A 444 -49.36 23.90 4.50
N SER A 445 -48.76 25.03 4.14
CA SER A 445 -49.51 26.22 3.73
C SER A 445 -50.29 25.98 2.43
N LEU A 446 -49.70 25.24 1.48
CA LEU A 446 -50.31 24.83 0.23
C LEU A 446 -51.56 23.96 0.48
N LEU A 447 -51.49 23.00 1.40
CA LEU A 447 -52.65 22.16 1.77
C LEU A 447 -53.90 22.95 2.16
N SER A 448 -53.73 24.15 2.73
CA SER A 448 -54.86 25.02 3.11
C SER A 448 -55.50 25.78 1.95
N LYS A 449 -54.84 25.82 0.78
CA LYS A 449 -55.23 26.62 -0.39
C LYS A 449 -55.71 25.78 -1.57
N ILE A 450 -55.42 24.48 -1.57
CA ILE A 450 -55.68 23.57 -2.68
C ILE A 450 -56.95 22.76 -2.43
N THR A 451 -57.76 22.59 -3.47
CA THR A 451 -59.00 21.76 -3.45
C THR A 451 -58.85 20.45 -4.23
N ASP A 452 -57.80 20.29 -5.05
CA ASP A 452 -57.52 19.08 -5.81
C ASP A 452 -57.07 17.94 -4.90
N LYS A 453 -57.81 16.82 -4.93
CA LYS A 453 -57.53 15.62 -4.11
C LYS A 453 -56.20 14.96 -4.46
N VAL A 454 -55.76 15.03 -5.72
CA VAL A 454 -54.49 14.44 -6.17
C VAL A 454 -53.33 15.24 -5.56
N LEU A 455 -53.40 16.56 -5.71
CA LEU A 455 -52.36 17.46 -5.21
C LEU A 455 -52.31 17.51 -3.68
N ILE A 456 -53.45 17.38 -2.99
CA ILE A 456 -53.49 17.21 -1.53
C ILE A 456 -52.74 15.94 -1.10
N LYS A 457 -52.88 14.84 -1.84
CA LYS A 457 -52.17 13.59 -1.56
C LYS A 457 -50.67 13.78 -1.79
N GLU A 458 -50.28 14.38 -2.91
CA GLU A 458 -48.87 14.65 -3.24
C GLU A 458 -48.19 15.56 -2.22
N ALA A 459 -48.86 16.61 -1.76
CA ALA A 459 -48.35 17.49 -0.70
C ALA A 459 -48.18 16.75 0.64
N ASN A 460 -49.13 15.88 1.01
CA ASN A 460 -49.01 15.04 2.22
C ASN A 460 -47.87 14.02 2.12
N ASP A 461 -47.75 13.35 0.97
CA ASP A 461 -46.66 12.41 0.68
C ASP A 461 -45.31 13.16 0.72
N PHE A 462 -45.23 14.34 0.10
CA PHE A 462 -44.05 15.20 0.17
C PHE A 462 -43.67 15.52 1.61
N ILE A 463 -44.60 16.02 2.44
CA ILE A 463 -44.31 16.35 3.85
C ILE A 463 -43.80 15.12 4.62
N TYR A 464 -44.41 13.95 4.40
CA TYR A 464 -44.00 12.71 5.05
C TYR A 464 -42.58 12.29 4.64
N PHE A 465 -42.28 12.29 3.34
CA PHE A 465 -40.95 11.92 2.84
C PHE A 465 -39.89 12.97 3.17
N GLU A 466 -40.24 14.26 3.11
CA GLU A 466 -39.35 15.37 3.43
C GLU A 466 -38.92 15.31 4.90
N THR A 467 -39.85 15.00 5.82
CA THR A 467 -39.51 14.77 7.24
C THR A 467 -38.48 13.64 7.40
N LYS A 468 -38.60 12.56 6.63
CA LYS A 468 -37.61 11.47 6.62
C LYS A 468 -36.26 11.90 6.02
N ARG A 469 -36.28 12.71 4.96
CA ARG A 469 -35.05 13.27 4.36
C ARG A 469 -34.32 14.17 5.34
N THR A 470 -35.03 15.04 6.07
CA THR A 470 -34.46 15.87 7.14
C THR A 470 -33.75 15.02 8.19
N GLN A 471 -34.42 13.97 8.70
CA GLN A 471 -33.81 13.04 9.67
C GLN A 471 -32.56 12.34 9.12
N LYS A 472 -32.59 11.96 7.84
CA LYS A 472 -31.44 11.33 7.16
C LYS A 472 -30.26 12.31 7.05
N VAL A 473 -30.50 13.56 6.64
CA VAL A 473 -29.48 14.61 6.54
C VAL A 473 -28.90 14.95 7.91
N GLU A 474 -29.74 15.09 8.94
CA GLU A 474 -29.30 15.33 10.32
C GLU A 474 -28.39 14.22 10.85
N LYS A 475 -28.73 12.96 10.54
CA LYS A 475 -27.87 11.82 10.86
C LYS A 475 -26.52 11.93 10.14
N LEU A 476 -26.51 12.24 8.84
CA LEU A 476 -25.28 12.39 8.05
C LEU A 476 -24.41 13.54 8.59
N LEU A 477 -24.98 14.70 8.91
CA LEU A 477 -24.26 15.83 9.49
C LEU A 477 -23.65 15.48 10.85
N SER A 478 -24.39 14.77 11.70
CA SER A 478 -23.88 14.29 12.99
C SER A 478 -22.72 13.29 12.83
N GLU A 479 -22.76 12.46 11.77
CA GLU A 479 -21.66 11.56 11.43
C GLU A 479 -20.43 12.31 10.90
N PHE A 480 -20.62 13.34 10.06
CA PHE A 480 -19.53 14.23 9.64
C PHE A 480 -18.89 14.95 10.82
N GLU A 481 -19.72 15.51 11.71
CA GLU A 481 -19.28 16.20 12.92
C GLU A 481 -18.39 15.29 13.78
N LYS A 482 -18.84 14.06 14.04
CA LYS A 482 -18.07 13.06 14.80
C LYS A 482 -16.72 12.75 14.14
N ASP A 483 -16.69 12.64 12.82
CA ASP A 483 -15.47 12.33 12.09
C ASP A 483 -14.51 13.51 12.06
N PHE A 484 -15.00 14.72 11.78
CA PHE A 484 -14.15 15.91 11.76
C PHE A 484 -13.60 16.26 13.14
N ILE A 485 -14.39 16.13 14.22
CA ILE A 485 -13.88 16.23 15.60
C ILE A 485 -12.73 15.22 15.80
N ARG A 486 -12.93 13.96 15.40
CA ARG A 486 -11.92 12.92 15.52
C ARG A 486 -10.66 13.26 14.72
N PHE A 487 -10.79 13.74 13.48
CA PHE A 487 -9.67 14.06 12.60
C PHE A 487 -8.88 15.27 13.10
N VAL A 488 -9.58 16.37 13.44
CA VAL A 488 -9.01 17.59 14.02
C VAL A 488 -8.29 17.30 15.34
N SER A 489 -8.79 16.35 16.14
CA SER A 489 -8.19 16.01 17.44
C SER A 489 -6.76 15.46 17.33
N ILE A 490 -6.37 14.91 16.17
CA ILE A 490 -5.04 14.32 15.94
C ILE A 490 -4.23 15.00 14.82
N GLY A 491 -4.89 15.77 13.95
CA GLY A 491 -4.28 16.44 12.81
C GLY A 491 -3.45 17.68 13.18
N SER A 492 -2.47 17.99 12.32
CA SER A 492 -1.69 19.22 12.34
C SER A 492 -2.53 20.43 11.94
N ASN A 493 -2.00 21.64 12.07
CA ASN A 493 -2.70 22.85 11.64
C ASN A 493 -2.95 22.87 10.13
N ASP A 494 -1.98 22.40 9.34
CA ASP A 494 -2.13 22.29 7.88
C ASP A 494 -3.25 21.32 7.49
N PHE A 495 -3.37 20.19 8.18
CA PHE A 495 -4.45 19.24 7.93
C PHE A 495 -5.81 19.80 8.34
N ARG A 496 -5.87 20.54 9.45
CA ARG A 496 -7.09 21.27 9.86
C ARG A 496 -7.52 22.26 8.80
N LYS A 497 -6.59 23.00 8.20
CA LYS A 497 -6.88 23.91 7.09
C LYS A 497 -7.47 23.17 5.90
N LYS A 498 -6.93 22.01 5.53
CA LYS A 498 -7.49 21.17 4.45
C LYS A 498 -8.91 20.67 4.75
N LEU A 499 -9.23 20.36 6.00
CA LEU A 499 -10.59 20.03 6.42
C LEU A 499 -11.54 21.23 6.33
N VAL A 500 -11.08 22.42 6.70
CA VAL A 500 -11.87 23.65 6.57
C VAL A 500 -12.15 23.94 5.10
N GLU A 501 -11.12 23.90 4.24
CA GLU A 501 -11.26 24.07 2.79
C GLU A 501 -12.27 23.06 2.21
N PHE A 502 -12.23 21.79 2.66
CA PHE A 502 -13.19 20.77 2.25
C PHE A 502 -14.62 21.10 2.66
N VAL A 503 -14.84 21.60 3.89
CA VAL A 503 -16.18 21.97 4.36
C VAL A 503 -16.71 23.18 3.60
N GLU A 504 -15.88 24.21 3.40
CA GLU A 504 -16.23 25.41 2.67
C GLU A 504 -16.57 25.15 1.21
N SER A 505 -15.96 24.15 0.58
CA SER A 505 -16.22 23.82 -0.83
C SER A 505 -17.43 22.91 -1.06
N ASN A 506 -17.96 22.26 -0.02
CA ASN A 506 -18.98 21.20 -0.18
C ASN A 506 -20.26 21.41 0.62
N PHE A 507 -20.29 22.39 1.53
CA PHE A 507 -21.46 22.68 2.36
C PHE A 507 -21.74 24.17 2.36
N ASP A 508 -23.02 24.53 2.48
CA ASP A 508 -23.48 25.91 2.54
C ASP A 508 -24.27 26.21 3.82
N GLY A 509 -24.41 27.52 4.08
CA GLY A 509 -25.24 28.10 5.14
C GLY A 509 -25.10 27.43 6.50
N ALA A 510 -26.23 27.09 7.12
CA ALA A 510 -26.26 26.59 8.51
C ALA A 510 -25.52 25.24 8.69
N HIS A 511 -25.55 24.38 7.66
CA HIS A 511 -24.85 23.10 7.70
C HIS A 511 -23.33 23.29 7.71
N LYS A 512 -22.81 24.22 6.88
CA LYS A 512 -21.40 24.61 6.87
C LYS A 512 -20.97 25.14 8.24
N ASP A 513 -21.71 26.10 8.78
CA ASP A 513 -21.37 26.75 10.05
C ASP A 513 -21.34 25.77 11.21
N ARG A 514 -22.27 24.81 11.23
CA ARG A 514 -22.29 23.72 12.22
C ARG A 514 -20.99 22.90 12.19
N LEU A 515 -20.55 22.48 11.01
CA LEU A 515 -19.34 21.67 10.83
C LEU A 515 -18.07 22.48 11.17
N LEU A 516 -17.98 23.73 10.72
CA LEU A 516 -16.88 24.64 11.05
C LEU A 516 -16.79 24.90 12.56
N LYS A 517 -17.92 25.09 13.23
CA LYS A 517 -17.98 25.28 14.70
C LYS A 517 -17.52 24.04 15.45
N ALA A 518 -17.91 22.84 15.01
CA ALA A 518 -17.44 21.60 15.62
C ALA A 518 -15.92 21.44 15.51
N MET A 519 -15.34 21.81 14.37
CA MET A 519 -13.89 21.78 14.17
C MET A 519 -13.16 22.83 15.00
N SER A 520 -13.62 24.08 15.01
CA SER A 520 -12.95 25.18 15.72
C SER A 520 -13.00 25.03 17.24
N SER A 521 -14.06 24.42 17.78
CA SER A 521 -14.19 24.10 19.21
C SER A 521 -13.38 22.87 19.64
N THR A 522 -12.87 22.07 18.70
CA THR A 522 -12.13 20.84 19.02
C THR A 522 -10.66 21.12 19.33
N GLN A 523 -10.27 20.84 20.57
CA GLN A 523 -8.87 20.90 20.98
C GLN A 523 -8.09 19.66 20.52
N ARG A 524 -6.79 19.85 20.22
CA ARG A 524 -5.88 18.75 19.91
C ARG A 524 -5.71 17.86 21.13
N LYS A 525 -5.76 16.54 20.94
CA LYS A 525 -5.51 15.58 22.02
C LYS A 525 -4.07 15.73 22.52
N PRO A 526 -3.85 15.69 23.84
CA PRO A 526 -2.51 15.75 24.40
C PRO A 526 -1.72 14.46 24.18
N TYR A 527 -2.38 13.32 23.94
CA TYR A 527 -1.78 12.02 23.67
C TYR A 527 -2.77 11.04 23.03
N ILE A 528 -2.23 9.98 22.43
CA ILE A 528 -2.93 8.80 21.91
C ILE A 528 -2.81 7.65 22.90
N LEU A 529 -3.93 7.01 23.21
CA LEU A 529 -3.97 5.78 23.99
C LEU A 529 -3.67 4.56 23.12
N LEU A 530 -2.73 3.71 23.55
CA LEU A 530 -2.32 2.51 22.83
C LEU A 530 -2.68 1.24 23.62
N PRO A 531 -3.35 0.27 22.98
CA PRO A 531 -3.66 -1.02 23.58
C PRO A 531 -2.41 -1.89 23.73
N THR A 532 -2.44 -2.79 24.71
CA THR A 532 -1.33 -3.68 25.07
C THR A 532 -0.79 -4.48 23.89
N TYR A 533 -1.66 -5.01 23.03
CA TYR A 533 -1.26 -5.84 21.88
C TYR A 533 -0.40 -5.11 20.85
N LYS A 534 -0.44 -3.77 20.80
CA LYS A 534 0.38 -2.99 19.86
C LYS A 534 1.82 -2.82 20.33
N MET A 535 2.12 -3.13 21.60
CA MET A 535 3.42 -2.89 22.19
C MET A 535 4.22 -4.18 22.19
N PHE A 536 5.45 -4.14 21.68
CA PHE A 536 6.28 -5.35 21.53
C PHE A 536 6.43 -6.13 22.84
N TYR A 537 7.01 -5.51 23.86
CA TYR A 537 7.28 -6.18 25.12
C TYR A 537 6.00 -6.59 25.85
N SER A 538 4.93 -5.79 25.80
CA SER A 538 3.67 -6.17 26.45
C SER A 538 3.02 -7.36 25.78
N LEU A 539 3.01 -7.43 24.44
CA LEU A 539 2.51 -8.58 23.71
C LEU A 539 3.36 -9.84 24.01
N SER A 540 4.69 -9.72 23.98
CA SER A 540 5.59 -10.81 24.36
C SER A 540 5.31 -11.31 25.78
N SER A 541 5.08 -10.41 26.73
CA SER A 541 4.71 -10.80 28.09
C SER A 541 3.38 -11.54 28.15
N VAL A 542 2.36 -11.14 27.38
CA VAL A 542 1.08 -11.86 27.32
C VAL A 542 1.26 -13.26 26.77
N ILE A 543 2.05 -13.42 25.69
CA ILE A 543 2.34 -14.73 25.11
C ILE A 543 3.02 -15.64 26.14
N LEU A 544 3.99 -15.11 26.89
CA LEU A 544 4.70 -15.86 27.93
C LEU A 544 3.80 -16.20 29.13
N ILE A 545 2.92 -15.28 29.57
CA ILE A 545 1.90 -15.57 30.60
C ILE A 545 0.98 -16.70 30.13
N SER A 546 0.56 -16.66 28.87
CA SER A 546 -0.31 -17.67 28.26
C SER A 546 0.37 -19.05 28.26
N LEU A 547 1.65 -19.10 27.87
CA LEU A 547 2.45 -20.32 27.89
C LEU A 547 2.65 -20.85 29.32
N ALA A 548 2.91 -19.97 30.29
CA ALA A 548 3.02 -20.33 31.69
C ALA A 548 1.72 -20.94 32.22
N LEU A 549 0.56 -20.31 31.96
CA LEU A 549 -0.75 -20.83 32.33
C LEU A 549 -0.99 -22.22 31.74
N PHE A 550 -0.65 -22.43 30.47
CA PHE A 550 -0.78 -23.73 29.81
C PHE A 550 0.10 -24.81 30.46
N LEU A 551 1.35 -24.50 30.79
CA LEU A 551 2.22 -25.44 31.50
C LEU A 551 1.74 -25.73 32.93
N ILE A 552 1.11 -24.76 33.61
CA ILE A 552 0.47 -24.96 34.91
C ILE A 552 -0.70 -25.95 34.81
N VAL A 553 -1.53 -25.85 33.75
CA VAL A 553 -2.59 -26.84 33.49
C VAL A 553 -2.03 -28.25 33.37
N LEU A 554 -0.90 -28.38 32.66
CA LEU A 554 -0.20 -29.65 32.48
C LEU A 554 0.58 -30.11 33.73
N LYS A 555 0.55 -29.33 34.83
CA LYS A 555 1.29 -29.59 36.08
C LYS A 555 2.79 -29.77 35.85
N ARG A 556 3.36 -28.93 34.98
CA ARG A 556 4.78 -28.91 34.62
C ARG A 556 5.53 -27.87 35.46
N ASP A 557 6.65 -28.27 36.08
CA ASP A 557 7.50 -27.37 36.86
C ASP A 557 8.24 -26.38 35.95
N GLU A 558 8.42 -26.75 34.68
CA GLU A 558 9.00 -25.91 33.63
C GLU A 558 8.19 -24.62 33.39
N ALA A 559 6.95 -24.52 33.91
CA ALA A 559 6.14 -23.30 33.89
C ALA A 559 6.83 -22.08 34.52
N PHE A 560 7.80 -22.30 35.42
CA PHE A 560 8.57 -21.21 36.03
C PHE A 560 9.35 -20.39 34.98
N ILE A 561 9.80 -21.02 33.89
CA ILE A 561 10.64 -20.37 32.87
C ILE A 561 9.89 -19.27 32.13
N PRO A 562 8.75 -19.54 31.44
CA PRO A 562 8.00 -18.48 30.80
C PRO A 562 7.42 -17.49 31.81
N LEU A 563 7.22 -17.89 33.07
CA LEU A 563 6.79 -16.98 34.12
C LEU A 563 7.87 -15.93 34.45
N VAL A 564 9.11 -16.36 34.69
CA VAL A 564 10.25 -15.46 34.89
C VAL A 564 10.51 -14.62 33.65
N GLY A 565 10.41 -15.22 32.45
CA GLY A 565 10.49 -14.50 31.19
C GLY A 565 9.42 -13.41 31.07
N SER A 566 8.17 -13.72 31.42
CA SER A 566 7.07 -12.75 31.38
C SER A 566 7.29 -11.58 32.33
N PHE A 567 7.83 -11.84 33.53
CA PHE A 567 8.19 -10.81 34.48
C PHE A 567 9.33 -9.93 33.94
N ALA A 568 10.41 -10.55 33.45
CA ALA A 568 11.55 -9.81 32.89
C ALA A 568 11.13 -8.91 31.72
N VAL A 569 10.36 -9.44 30.78
CA VAL A 569 9.84 -8.68 29.63
C VAL A 569 8.85 -7.59 30.07
N SER A 570 7.98 -7.88 31.07
CA SER A 570 7.11 -6.86 31.65
C SER A 570 7.88 -5.72 32.34
N VAL A 571 9.05 -5.96 32.91
CA VAL A 571 9.90 -4.87 33.44
C VAL A 571 10.45 -4.01 32.29
N LEU A 572 10.74 -4.58 31.12
CA LEU A 572 11.14 -3.80 29.93
C LEU A 572 10.00 -2.91 29.42
N THR A 573 8.74 -3.27 29.71
CA THR A 573 7.59 -2.35 29.64
C THR A 573 7.61 -1.29 30.74
N LEU A 574 8.76 -0.84 31.23
CA LEU A 574 8.88 0.39 32.02
C LEU A 574 9.88 1.37 31.37
N PHE A 575 10.48 1.00 30.25
CA PHE A 575 11.34 1.89 29.46
C PHE A 575 10.54 2.87 28.63
N LYS A 576 10.89 4.15 28.72
CA LYS A 576 10.11 5.22 28.09
C LYS A 576 10.03 5.10 26.57
N THR A 577 11.01 4.46 25.93
CA THR A 577 10.97 4.17 24.50
C THR A 577 10.46 2.75 24.31
N GLN A 578 9.41 2.60 23.52
CA GLN A 578 8.81 1.32 23.21
C GLN A 578 8.59 1.16 21.72
N THR A 579 8.74 -0.07 21.24
CA THR A 579 8.45 -0.42 19.85
C THR A 579 6.97 -0.72 19.68
N VAL A 580 6.33 0.02 18.77
CA VAL A 580 4.90 -0.05 18.48
C VAL A 580 4.67 -0.64 17.10
N PHE A 581 3.79 -1.62 17.07
CA PHE A 581 3.26 -2.22 15.87
C PHE A 581 2.03 -1.44 15.37
N ILE A 582 2.09 -1.01 14.10
CA ILE A 582 0.98 -0.29 13.46
C ILE A 582 0.10 -1.25 12.66
N GLN A 583 0.68 -1.90 11.64
CA GLN A 583 0.05 -2.91 10.79
C GLN A 583 1.14 -3.77 10.11
N VAL A 584 0.76 -4.94 9.58
CA VAL A 584 1.65 -5.77 8.75
C VAL A 584 1.98 -5.01 7.45
N GLY A 585 3.20 -5.15 6.92
CA GLY A 585 3.64 -4.41 5.72
C GLY A 585 4.10 -2.97 6.00
N VAL A 586 4.14 -2.55 7.26
CA VAL A 586 4.60 -1.22 7.69
C VAL A 586 5.60 -1.39 8.82
N PRO A 587 6.73 -0.64 8.83
CA PRO A 587 7.74 -0.84 9.86
C PRO A 587 7.23 -0.41 11.24
N SER A 588 7.76 -1.07 12.26
CA SER A 588 7.43 -0.78 13.65
C SER A 588 8.17 0.50 14.04
N VAL A 589 7.50 1.35 14.81
CA VAL A 589 8.05 2.65 15.19
C VAL A 589 8.42 2.65 16.67
N ASN A 590 9.58 3.21 16.99
CA ASN A 590 9.95 3.46 18.37
C ASN A 590 9.33 4.78 18.79
N VAL A 591 8.47 4.74 19.81
CA VAL A 591 7.79 5.93 20.34
C VAL A 591 8.08 6.10 21.81
N TYR A 592 8.08 7.35 22.23
CA TYR A 592 8.11 7.72 23.63
C TYR A 592 6.71 7.55 24.23
N VAL A 593 6.65 6.79 25.32
CA VAL A 593 5.40 6.44 26.01
C VAL A 593 5.40 6.92 27.46
N SER A 594 4.21 7.25 27.92
CA SER A 594 3.85 7.37 29.33
C SER A 594 2.96 6.19 29.72
N TRP A 595 3.29 5.54 30.82
CA TRP A 595 2.50 4.44 31.38
C TRP A 595 1.19 4.96 31.94
N ILE A 596 0.11 4.21 31.72
CA ILE A 596 -1.15 4.42 32.43
C ILE A 596 -1.20 3.42 33.58
N ILE A 597 -1.21 2.12 33.24
CA ILE A 597 -1.14 1.02 34.20
C ILE A 597 -0.31 -0.11 33.57
N PRO A 598 0.73 -0.64 34.25
CA PRO A 598 1.54 -1.74 33.74
C PRO A 598 0.83 -3.09 33.98
N TYR A 599 -0.28 -3.32 33.28
CA TYR A 599 -1.14 -4.48 33.49
C TYR A 599 -0.41 -5.83 33.37
N THR A 600 0.50 -5.98 32.41
CA THR A 600 1.26 -7.22 32.20
C THR A 600 2.21 -7.50 33.35
N LEU A 601 2.84 -6.46 33.93
CA LEU A 601 3.68 -6.59 35.11
C LEU A 601 2.85 -7.06 36.31
N ILE A 602 1.69 -6.44 36.55
CA ILE A 602 0.77 -6.82 37.64
C ILE A 602 0.37 -8.30 37.49
N LEU A 603 -0.03 -8.74 36.29
CA LEU A 603 -0.39 -10.13 36.04
C LEU A 603 0.78 -11.09 36.25
N SER A 604 1.97 -10.77 35.74
CA SER A 604 3.16 -11.62 35.90
C SER A 604 3.53 -11.82 37.38
N VAL A 605 3.42 -10.76 38.19
CA VAL A 605 3.67 -10.83 39.64
C VAL A 605 2.61 -11.65 40.36
N ILE A 606 1.32 -11.44 40.06
CA ILE A 606 0.23 -12.20 40.67
C ILE A 606 0.37 -13.69 40.36
N LEU A 607 0.59 -14.04 39.08
CA LEU A 607 0.75 -15.42 38.65
C LEU A 607 2.01 -16.06 39.26
N GLY A 608 3.13 -15.32 39.29
CA GLY A 608 4.38 -15.74 39.91
C GLY A 608 4.25 -16.04 41.39
N TYR A 609 3.63 -15.13 42.13
CA TYR A 609 3.38 -15.32 43.55
C TYR A 609 2.48 -16.53 43.82
N TYR A 610 1.41 -16.70 43.03
CA TYR A 610 0.52 -17.85 43.14
C TYR A 610 1.27 -19.18 42.89
N TRP A 611 2.03 -19.25 41.80
CA TRP A 611 2.81 -20.44 41.43
C TRP A 611 3.84 -20.81 42.51
N PHE A 612 4.58 -19.82 43.03
CA PHE A 612 5.57 -20.02 44.07
C PHE A 612 4.94 -20.54 45.37
N LYS A 613 3.78 -20.00 45.76
CA LYS A 613 3.05 -20.43 46.97
C LYS A 613 2.60 -21.89 46.91
N GLU A 614 2.17 -22.36 45.75
CA GLU A 614 1.68 -23.75 45.56
C GLU A 614 2.84 -24.76 45.43
N ASN A 615 3.97 -24.37 44.85
CA ASN A 615 5.07 -25.30 44.53
C ASN A 615 6.25 -25.27 45.51
N HIS A 616 6.50 -24.18 46.25
CA HIS A 616 7.64 -24.13 47.17
C HIS A 616 7.35 -24.76 48.55
N ILE A 617 8.17 -25.75 48.94
CA ILE A 617 8.07 -26.59 50.15
C ILE A 617 8.02 -25.78 51.47
N ILE A 618 8.68 -24.61 51.51
CA ILE A 618 8.79 -23.76 52.71
C ILE A 618 7.44 -23.15 53.12
N LEU A 619 6.57 -22.82 52.17
CA LEU A 619 5.22 -22.30 52.44
C LEU A 619 4.20 -23.40 52.71
N LYS A 620 4.37 -24.60 52.13
CA LYS A 620 3.57 -25.79 52.47
C LYS A 620 3.76 -26.23 53.93
N ARG A 621 4.95 -26.06 54.51
CA ARG A 621 5.20 -26.38 55.94
C ARG A 621 4.47 -25.45 56.91
N ARG A 622 4.29 -24.15 56.59
CA ARG A 622 3.56 -23.20 57.46
C ARG A 622 2.03 -23.34 57.43
N LYS A 623 1.46 -24.09 56.50
CA LYS A 623 0.01 -24.42 56.45
C LYS A 623 -0.34 -25.73 57.16
N ARG A 624 0.66 -26.53 57.53
CA ARG A 624 0.50 -27.83 58.21
C ARG A 624 0.86 -27.78 59.71
N VAL A 625 1.29 -26.63 60.19
CA VAL A 625 1.38 -26.26 61.61
C VAL A 625 0.30 -25.22 61.83
#